data_AF-A0A940FRE0-F1
#
_entry.id   AF-A0A940FRE0-F1
#
_cell.length_a   1.000
_cell.length_b   1.000
_cell.length_c   1.000
_cell.angle_alpha   90.00
_cell.angle_beta   90.00
_cell.angle_gamma   90.00
#
_symmetry.space_group_name_H-M   'P 1'
#
loop_
_entity.id
_entity.type
_entity.pdbx_description
1 polymer ?
#
loop_
_entity_poly.entity_id
_entity_poly.type
_entity_poly.pdbx_seq_one_letter_code
_entity_poly.pdbx_strand_id
1 'polypeptide(L)'
;MNRSARSLMSLFDYLNSDPTSSTSSASSAASQISQLLQQAQAKQGVTSTGTTSGTSSAASTVSITLDALRANATATDAKKNAVTLASEIRATLDEQYDGKTGQSPNMSAFSGRALAIVALNDDGSFSKAEVAAAKAELRERDRASALAFLNSGDLTASSLKTYSQQLLSARNSMSEEERALRDIDPNLR
;
A
#
# COMPACT_ATOMS: atom_id res chain seq x y z
N MET A 1 -21.73 -18.43 54.60
CA MET A 1 -22.23 -18.36 53.21
C MET A 1 -21.65 -17.10 52.59
N ASN A 2 -20.58 -17.18 51.76
CA ASN A 2 -20.62 -17.24 50.29
C ASN A 2 -21.35 -16.00 49.68
N ARG A 3 -20.80 -15.15 48.81
CA ARG A 3 -19.72 -15.32 47.80
C ARG A 3 -19.05 -13.97 47.52
N SER A 4 -17.73 -14.02 47.33
CA SER A 4 -16.91 -12.93 46.77
C SER A 4 -17.19 -12.80 45.27
N ALA A 5 -17.64 -11.62 44.83
CA ALA A 5 -17.82 -11.32 43.41
C ALA A 5 -16.46 -11.00 42.80
N ARG A 6 -15.84 -11.99 42.15
CA ARG A 6 -14.71 -11.76 41.24
C ARG A 6 -15.26 -11.07 39.99
N SER A 7 -15.00 -9.77 39.88
CA SER A 7 -15.13 -9.03 38.62
C SER A 7 -14.16 -9.64 37.61
N LEU A 8 -14.69 -10.30 36.57
CA LEU A 8 -13.92 -10.69 35.40
C LEU A 8 -13.80 -9.44 34.52
N MET A 9 -12.74 -8.65 34.75
CA MET A 9 -12.33 -7.60 33.82
C MET A 9 -12.02 -8.25 32.47
N SER A 10 -12.86 -7.95 31.47
CA SER A 10 -12.66 -8.38 30.10
C SER A 10 -11.30 -7.92 29.60
N LEU A 11 -10.53 -8.85 29.02
CA LEU A 11 -9.25 -8.60 28.37
C LEU A 11 -9.34 -7.53 27.26
N PHE A 12 -10.55 -7.29 26.73
CA PHE A 12 -10.86 -6.23 25.77
C PHE A 12 -10.75 -4.81 26.35
N ASP A 13 -10.98 -4.63 27.66
CA ASP A 13 -11.00 -3.29 28.28
C ASP A 13 -9.59 -2.79 28.62
N TYR A 14 -8.63 -3.71 28.80
CA TYR A 14 -7.22 -3.39 29.04
C TYR A 14 -6.49 -2.94 27.76
N LEU A 15 -6.99 -3.32 26.57
CA LEU A 15 -6.44 -2.85 25.28
C LEU A 15 -6.98 -1.48 24.87
N ASN A 16 -8.10 -1.04 25.46
CA ASN A 16 -8.77 0.20 25.08
C ASN A 16 -8.50 1.37 26.05
N SER A 17 -7.75 1.13 27.12
CA SER A 17 -7.51 2.10 28.19
C SER A 17 -6.02 2.41 28.34
N ASP A 18 -5.47 3.16 27.37
CA ASP A 18 -4.25 3.95 27.60
C ASP A 18 -4.57 5.44 27.32
N PRO A 19 -4.64 6.29 28.36
CA PRO A 19 -4.80 7.72 28.21
C PRO A 19 -3.43 8.41 28.23
N THR A 20 -2.66 8.28 27.15
CA THR A 20 -1.48 9.14 26.94
C THR A 20 -1.39 9.61 25.48
N SER A 21 -2.01 10.77 25.25
CA SER A 21 -1.73 11.78 24.21
C SER A 21 -0.93 11.39 22.96
N SER A 22 -1.62 11.55 21.81
CA SER A 22 -1.14 11.97 20.47
C SER A 22 -1.40 10.95 19.37
N THR A 23 -2.40 11.24 18.52
CA THR A 23 -2.35 11.23 17.03
C THR A 23 -3.75 10.95 16.48
N SER A 24 -4.57 11.99 16.38
CA SER A 24 -5.91 11.99 15.80
C SER A 24 -5.91 11.85 14.26
N SER A 25 -4.98 11.08 13.69
CA SER A 25 -4.77 10.98 12.23
C SER A 25 -5.03 9.58 11.67
N ALA A 26 -5.23 8.57 12.53
CA ALA A 26 -5.47 7.19 12.10
C ALA A 26 -6.95 6.91 11.73
N SER A 27 -7.89 7.69 12.25
CA SER A 27 -9.34 7.50 12.02
C SER A 27 -9.84 8.11 10.69
N SER A 28 -9.15 9.10 10.15
CA SER A 28 -9.47 9.71 8.85
C SER A 28 -8.94 8.88 7.67
N ALA A 29 -7.82 8.17 7.82
CA ALA A 29 -7.30 7.27 6.80
C ALA A 29 -8.17 6.01 6.61
N ALA A 30 -8.63 5.42 7.72
CA ALA A 30 -9.48 4.23 7.69
C ALA A 30 -10.85 4.48 7.03
N SER A 31 -11.45 5.65 7.26
CA SER A 31 -12.75 6.02 6.67
C SER A 31 -12.68 6.32 5.17
N GLN A 32 -11.55 6.84 4.68
CA GLN A 32 -11.34 7.08 3.25
C GLN A 32 -11.11 5.78 2.47
N ILE A 33 -10.43 4.79 3.07
CA ILE A 33 -10.18 3.48 2.44
C ILE A 33 -11.50 2.70 2.27
N SER A 34 -12.41 2.75 3.26
CA SER A 34 -13.73 2.11 3.16
C SER A 34 -14.63 2.73 2.09
N GLN A 35 -14.47 4.03 1.79
CA GLN A 35 -15.20 4.72 0.73
C GLN A 35 -14.64 4.42 -0.67
N LEU A 36 -13.33 4.17 -0.79
CA LEU A 36 -12.71 3.79 -2.06
C LEU A 36 -13.09 2.37 -2.49
N LEU A 37 -13.19 1.44 -1.52
CA LEU A 37 -13.50 0.03 -1.80
C LEU A 37 -14.96 -0.20 -2.24
N GLN A 38 -15.89 0.65 -1.81
CA GLN A 38 -17.27 0.65 -2.30
C GLN A 38 -17.39 1.15 -3.75
N GLN A 39 -16.49 2.04 -4.19
CA GLN A 39 -16.48 2.54 -5.56
C GLN A 39 -15.82 1.57 -6.55
N ALA A 40 -14.85 0.76 -6.10
CA ALA A 40 -14.21 -0.27 -6.93
C ALA A 40 -15.15 -1.44 -7.26
N GLN A 41 -16.11 -1.76 -6.38
CA GLN A 41 -17.09 -2.83 -6.61
C GLN A 41 -18.20 -2.43 -7.61
N ALA A 42 -18.42 -1.13 -7.85
CA ALA A 42 -19.40 -0.65 -8.83
C ALA A 42 -18.88 -0.66 -10.30
N LYS A 43 -17.60 -0.97 -10.53
CA LYS A 43 -16.96 -0.87 -11.87
C LYS A 43 -16.48 -2.22 -12.44
N GLN A 44 -17.11 -3.32 -12.07
CA GLN A 44 -17.01 -4.58 -12.81
C GLN A 44 -18.32 -4.83 -13.57
N GLY A 45 -18.45 -4.15 -14.70
CA GLY A 45 -19.59 -4.30 -15.61
C GLY A 45 -19.17 -4.01 -17.05
N VAL A 46 -18.66 -5.06 -17.72
CA VAL A 46 -18.74 -5.35 -19.16
C VAL A 46 -18.11 -4.39 -20.19
N THR A 47 -17.27 -5.00 -21.01
CA THR A 47 -16.58 -4.56 -22.25
C THR A 47 -17.51 -4.13 -23.39
N SER A 48 -17.13 -3.13 -24.21
CA SER A 48 -17.36 -3.16 -25.67
C SER A 48 -16.54 -2.13 -26.48
N THR A 49 -16.16 -2.60 -27.66
CA THR A 49 -15.40 -2.04 -28.79
C THR A 49 -16.01 -0.78 -29.46
N GLY A 50 -15.16 0.11 -29.99
CA GLY A 50 -15.40 0.79 -31.28
C GLY A 50 -15.76 2.29 -31.30
N THR A 51 -14.85 3.07 -31.90
CA THR A 51 -15.07 4.19 -32.87
C THR A 51 -15.69 5.54 -32.45
N THR A 52 -14.81 6.55 -32.51
CA THR A 52 -14.93 8.01 -32.81
C THR A 52 -16.23 8.83 -32.64
N SER A 53 -15.97 10.06 -32.17
CA SER A 53 -16.66 11.35 -32.41
C SER A 53 -17.77 11.77 -31.45
N GLY A 54 -17.52 12.91 -30.79
CA GLY A 54 -18.51 13.66 -30.02
C GLY A 54 -17.86 14.67 -29.09
N THR A 55 -17.43 15.83 -29.61
CA THR A 55 -17.03 17.00 -28.81
C THR A 55 -18.18 17.43 -27.90
N SER A 56 -17.91 17.49 -26.60
CA SER A 56 -18.56 18.40 -25.64
C SER A 56 -17.65 18.55 -24.43
N SER A 57 -16.99 19.70 -24.35
CA SER A 57 -16.16 20.10 -23.21
C SER A 57 -17.02 20.30 -21.98
N ALA A 58 -17.22 19.23 -21.21
CA ALA A 58 -17.26 19.35 -19.76
C ALA A 58 -15.83 19.09 -19.29
N ALA A 59 -15.23 20.06 -18.59
CA ALA A 59 -13.98 19.81 -17.89
C ALA A 59 -14.27 18.81 -16.76
N SER A 60 -14.32 17.53 -17.11
CA SER A 60 -14.29 16.44 -16.15
C SER A 60 -12.99 16.60 -15.40
N THR A 61 -13.04 17.06 -14.15
CA THR A 61 -11.90 16.96 -13.25
C THR A 61 -11.62 15.47 -13.10
N VAL A 62 -10.69 14.95 -13.91
CA VAL A 62 -10.24 13.57 -13.83
C VAL A 62 -9.49 13.45 -12.51
N SER A 63 -10.16 12.97 -11.47
CA SER A 63 -9.51 12.62 -10.21
C SER A 63 -8.70 11.34 -10.43
N ILE A 64 -7.39 11.50 -10.63
CA ILE A 64 -6.45 10.37 -10.67
C ILE A 64 -6.29 9.87 -9.23
N THR A 65 -6.74 8.65 -8.95
CA THR A 65 -6.56 8.05 -7.63
C THR A 65 -5.09 7.64 -7.44
N LEU A 66 -4.63 7.61 -6.19
CA LEU A 66 -3.27 7.13 -5.87
C LEU A 66 -3.05 5.69 -6.36
N ASP A 67 -4.09 4.85 -6.31
CA ASP A 67 -4.04 3.49 -6.83
C ASP A 67 -3.83 3.44 -8.34
N ALA A 68 -4.50 4.32 -9.09
CA ALA A 68 -4.30 4.43 -10.53
C ALA A 68 -2.87 4.91 -10.87
N LEU A 69 -2.34 5.84 -10.07
CA LEU A 69 -0.96 6.32 -10.22
C LEU A 69 0.04 5.19 -9.97
N ARG A 70 -0.14 4.41 -8.90
CA ARG A 70 0.71 3.25 -8.59
C ARG A 70 0.61 2.16 -9.65
N ALA A 71 -0.59 1.85 -10.14
CA ALA A 71 -0.78 0.86 -11.19
C ALA A 71 -0.06 1.28 -12.49
N ASN A 72 -0.13 2.57 -12.84
CA ASN A 72 0.60 3.11 -13.98
C ASN A 72 2.12 3.07 -13.77
N ALA A 73 2.60 3.40 -12.56
CA ALA A 73 4.00 3.29 -12.19
C ALA A 73 4.47 1.83 -12.34
N THR A 74 3.73 0.86 -11.80
CA THR A 74 4.04 -0.59 -11.95
C THR A 74 4.11 -1.00 -13.41
N ALA A 75 3.16 -0.59 -14.26
CA ALA A 75 3.16 -0.92 -15.68
C ALA A 75 4.32 -0.27 -16.46
N THR A 76 4.72 0.94 -16.06
CA THR A 76 5.84 1.67 -16.67
C THR A 76 7.17 1.06 -16.24
N ASP A 77 7.30 0.78 -14.95
CA ASP A 77 8.52 0.27 -14.34
C ASP A 77 8.80 -1.17 -14.77
N ALA A 78 7.77 -1.99 -14.98
CA ALA A 78 7.92 -3.36 -15.50
C ALA A 78 8.66 -3.42 -16.86
N LYS A 79 8.74 -2.33 -17.61
CA LYS A 79 9.42 -2.25 -18.91
C LYS A 79 10.89 -1.83 -18.80
N LYS A 80 11.34 -1.40 -17.62
CA LYS A 80 12.69 -0.87 -17.37
C LYS A 80 13.58 -1.94 -16.75
N ASN A 81 14.89 -1.86 -16.94
CA ASN A 81 15.82 -2.65 -16.12
C ASN A 81 15.99 -1.99 -14.73
N ALA A 82 16.55 -2.72 -13.77
CA ALA A 82 16.69 -2.24 -12.39
C ALA A 82 17.59 -1.00 -12.27
N VAL A 83 18.67 -0.93 -13.06
CA VAL A 83 19.66 0.17 -13.00
C VAL A 83 19.07 1.49 -13.52
N THR A 84 18.37 1.45 -14.66
CA THR A 84 17.67 2.62 -15.20
C THR A 84 16.58 3.07 -14.23
N LEU A 85 15.82 2.13 -13.68
CA LEU A 85 14.78 2.45 -12.70
C LEU A 85 15.37 3.06 -11.42
N ALA A 86 16.47 2.55 -10.89
CA ALA A 86 17.17 3.13 -9.73
C ALA A 86 17.62 4.59 -10.01
N SER A 87 18.16 4.84 -11.20
CA SER A 87 18.60 6.18 -11.61
C SER A 87 17.43 7.17 -11.71
N GLU A 88 16.31 6.74 -12.28
CA GLU A 88 15.08 7.55 -12.35
C GLU A 88 14.52 7.82 -10.95
N ILE A 89 14.49 6.82 -10.07
CA ILE A 89 14.03 7.00 -8.69
C ILE A 89 14.91 8.01 -7.98
N ARG A 90 16.23 7.93 -8.10
CA ARG A 90 17.16 8.91 -7.52
C ARG A 90 16.83 10.33 -8.00
N ALA A 91 16.65 10.53 -9.30
CA ALA A 91 16.26 11.82 -9.85
C ALA A 91 14.94 12.33 -9.27
N THR A 92 13.91 11.47 -9.15
CA THR A 92 12.63 11.87 -8.54
C THR A 92 12.76 12.22 -7.06
N LEU A 93 13.62 11.53 -6.31
CA LEU A 93 13.88 11.85 -4.90
C LEU A 93 14.66 13.17 -4.78
N ASP A 94 15.65 13.40 -5.63
CA ASP A 94 16.41 14.65 -5.66
C ASP A 94 15.51 15.85 -5.95
N GLU A 95 14.56 15.73 -6.89
CA GLU A 95 13.52 16.72 -7.14
C GLU A 95 12.61 16.96 -5.92
N GLN A 96 12.31 15.92 -5.14
CA GLN A 96 11.51 16.08 -3.92
C GLN A 96 12.24 16.84 -2.82
N TYR A 97 13.56 16.72 -2.75
CA TYR A 97 14.39 17.43 -1.78
C TYR A 97 14.73 18.86 -2.20
N ASP A 98 14.54 19.22 -3.47
CA ASP A 98 14.81 20.58 -3.93
C ASP A 98 13.94 21.58 -3.16
N GLY A 99 14.59 22.34 -2.27
CA GLY A 99 13.96 23.28 -1.34
C GLY A 99 13.31 22.69 -0.08
N LYS A 100 13.42 21.39 0.21
CA LYS A 100 12.79 20.72 1.36
C LYS A 100 13.79 19.85 2.14
N THR A 101 14.57 20.48 3.02
CA THR A 101 15.50 19.78 3.90
C THR A 101 14.77 19.16 5.11
N GLY A 102 15.10 17.90 5.43
CA GLY A 102 14.63 17.22 6.65
C GLY A 102 13.23 16.57 6.57
N GLN A 103 12.56 16.60 5.41
CA GLN A 103 11.30 15.87 5.22
C GLN A 103 11.55 14.45 4.73
N SER A 104 10.73 13.50 5.17
CA SER A 104 10.74 12.14 4.63
C SER A 104 10.29 12.15 3.16
N PRO A 105 10.95 11.37 2.29
CA PRO A 105 10.58 11.29 0.89
C PRO A 105 9.16 10.75 0.73
N ASN A 106 8.39 11.34 -0.19
CA ASN A 106 7.04 10.85 -0.48
C ASN A 106 7.12 9.73 -1.51
N MET A 107 7.01 8.48 -1.05
CA MET A 107 7.09 7.28 -1.89
C MET A 107 5.71 6.65 -2.15
N SER A 108 4.62 7.32 -1.77
CA SER A 108 3.25 6.78 -1.88
C SER A 108 2.83 6.48 -3.33
N ALA A 109 3.39 7.21 -4.30
CA ALA A 109 3.13 7.03 -5.73
C ALA A 109 4.01 5.93 -6.39
N PHE A 110 5.07 5.49 -5.72
CA PHE A 110 6.04 4.58 -6.32
C PHE A 110 5.45 3.19 -6.49
N SER A 111 5.86 2.48 -7.55
CA SER A 111 5.53 1.08 -7.74
C SER A 111 6.15 0.20 -6.65
N GLY A 112 5.61 -1.00 -6.44
CA GLY A 112 6.18 -1.94 -5.48
C GLY A 112 7.64 -2.32 -5.83
N ARG A 113 7.93 -2.49 -7.12
CA ARG A 113 9.28 -2.68 -7.65
C ARG A 113 10.23 -1.53 -7.35
N ALA A 114 9.79 -0.29 -7.57
CA ALA A 114 10.60 0.89 -7.27
C ALA A 114 10.92 0.97 -5.77
N LEU A 115 9.94 0.72 -4.90
CA LEU A 115 10.17 0.64 -3.46
C LEU A 115 11.15 -0.47 -3.10
N ALA A 116 11.07 -1.62 -3.77
CA ALA A 116 11.98 -2.72 -3.51
C ALA A 116 13.42 -2.41 -3.89
N ILE A 117 13.64 -1.74 -5.03
CA ILE A 117 14.97 -1.28 -5.45
C ILE A 117 15.56 -0.31 -4.43
N VAL A 118 14.78 0.67 -3.95
CA VAL A 118 15.22 1.60 -2.90
C VAL A 118 15.53 0.86 -1.60
N ALA A 119 14.68 -0.09 -1.21
CA ALA A 119 14.82 -0.82 0.05
C ALA A 119 15.99 -1.82 0.03
N LEU A 120 16.33 -2.36 -1.14
CA LEU A 120 17.47 -3.26 -1.34
C LEU A 120 18.78 -2.48 -1.44
N ASN A 121 18.77 -1.34 -2.15
CA ASN A 121 19.90 -0.41 -2.24
C ASN A 121 21.21 -1.08 -2.66
N ASP A 122 21.17 -1.98 -3.64
CA ASP A 122 22.32 -2.76 -4.09
C ASP A 122 23.50 -1.89 -4.57
N ASP A 123 23.20 -0.72 -5.12
CA ASP A 123 24.17 0.23 -5.66
C ASP A 123 24.64 1.28 -4.63
N GLY A 124 24.03 1.33 -3.44
CA GLY A 124 24.34 2.30 -2.40
C GLY A 124 23.90 3.73 -2.71
N SER A 125 23.07 3.94 -3.74
CA SER A 125 22.60 5.27 -4.18
C SER A 125 21.53 5.89 -3.28
N PHE A 126 20.95 5.09 -2.37
CA PHE A 126 19.91 5.53 -1.44
C PHE A 126 20.44 5.65 0.00
N SER A 127 20.03 6.71 0.67
CA SER A 127 20.31 6.95 2.08
C SER A 127 19.55 5.97 2.97
N LYS A 128 20.03 5.79 4.21
CA LYS A 128 19.35 4.94 5.21
C LYS A 128 17.91 5.40 5.49
N ALA A 129 17.64 6.71 5.42
CA ALA A 129 16.31 7.27 5.62
C ALA A 129 15.35 6.89 4.48
N GLU A 130 15.83 6.92 3.24
CA GLU A 130 15.06 6.50 2.06
C GLU A 130 14.78 5.00 2.08
N VAL A 131 15.79 4.18 2.41
CA VAL A 131 15.62 2.73 2.60
C VAL A 131 14.54 2.46 3.66
N ALA A 132 14.61 3.15 4.80
CA ALA A 132 13.63 2.99 5.88
C ALA A 132 12.21 3.42 5.46
N ALA A 133 12.09 4.53 4.72
CA ALA A 133 10.83 5.02 4.19
C ALA A 133 10.22 4.05 3.18
N ALA A 134 11.03 3.50 2.26
CA ALA A 134 10.58 2.52 1.28
C ALA A 134 10.06 1.23 1.94
N LYS A 135 10.77 0.72 2.95
CA LYS A 135 10.32 -0.43 3.74
C LYS A 135 9.05 -0.13 4.54
N ALA A 136 8.93 1.08 5.07
CA ALA A 136 7.73 1.51 5.80
C ALA A 136 6.50 1.57 4.88
N GLU A 137 6.65 2.14 3.69
CA GLU A 137 5.59 2.19 2.67
C GLU A 137 5.17 0.78 2.24
N LEU A 138 6.12 -0.14 2.00
CA LEU A 138 5.79 -1.53 1.67
C LEU A 138 5.00 -2.22 2.80
N ARG A 139 5.43 -2.06 4.06
CA ARG A 139 4.72 -2.62 5.22
C ARG A 139 3.32 -2.05 5.36
N GLU A 140 3.15 -0.75 5.14
CA GLU A 140 1.84 -0.11 5.22
C GLU A 140 0.89 -0.63 4.13
N ARG A 141 1.41 -0.86 2.91
CA ARG A 141 0.63 -1.45 1.81
C ARG A 141 0.20 -2.88 2.08
N ASP A 142 1.09 -3.69 2.63
CA ASP A 142 0.77 -5.07 3.01
C ASP A 142 -0.27 -5.09 4.14
N ARG A 143 -0.12 -4.23 5.14
CA ARG A 143 -1.10 -4.06 6.23
C ARG A 143 -2.46 -3.61 5.70
N ALA A 144 -2.50 -2.61 4.83
CA ALA A 144 -3.73 -2.13 4.21
C ALA A 144 -4.43 -3.22 3.40
N SER A 145 -3.67 -4.03 2.65
CA SER A 145 -4.19 -5.16 1.87
C SER A 145 -4.77 -6.25 2.77
N ALA A 146 -4.09 -6.59 3.86
CA ALA A 146 -4.58 -7.55 4.85
C ALA A 146 -5.87 -7.04 5.54
N LEU A 147 -5.91 -5.78 5.95
CA LEU A 147 -7.11 -5.17 6.55
C LEU A 147 -8.27 -5.11 5.56
N ALA A 148 -8.02 -4.80 4.29
CA ALA A 148 -9.05 -4.83 3.25
C ALA A 148 -9.65 -6.24 3.09
N PHE A 149 -8.81 -7.29 3.14
CA PHE A 149 -9.27 -8.67 3.12
C PHE A 149 -10.10 -9.01 4.37
N LEU A 150 -9.62 -8.68 5.57
CA LEU A 150 -10.33 -8.93 6.83
C LEU A 150 -11.69 -8.21 6.89
N ASN A 151 -11.78 -7.03 6.29
CA ASN A 151 -13.02 -6.25 6.22
C ASN A 151 -13.94 -6.64 5.06
N SER A 152 -13.51 -7.54 4.17
CA SER A 152 -14.27 -7.89 2.95
C SER A 152 -15.43 -8.87 3.18
N GLY A 153 -15.56 -9.45 4.38
CA GLY A 153 -16.68 -10.32 4.75
C GLY A 153 -16.32 -11.37 5.80
N ASP A 154 -17.16 -12.39 5.93
CA ASP A 154 -16.98 -13.44 6.94
C ASP A 154 -15.71 -14.27 6.74
N LEU A 155 -14.98 -14.48 7.84
CA LEU A 155 -13.82 -15.37 7.90
C LEU A 155 -14.30 -16.82 7.96
N THR A 156 -14.35 -17.46 6.81
CA THR A 156 -14.74 -18.86 6.60
C THR A 156 -13.55 -19.66 6.05
N ALA A 157 -13.63 -20.99 6.10
CA ALA A 157 -12.62 -21.85 5.48
C ALA A 157 -12.43 -21.54 3.98
N SER A 158 -13.52 -21.17 3.29
CA SER A 158 -13.49 -20.75 1.89
C SER A 158 -12.78 -19.41 1.69
N SER A 159 -13.02 -18.41 2.53
CA SER A 159 -12.33 -17.11 2.41
C SER A 159 -10.84 -17.22 2.73
N LEU A 160 -10.45 -18.06 3.69
CA LEU A 160 -9.04 -18.37 3.95
C LEU A 160 -8.34 -19.05 2.75
N LYS A 161 -9.04 -19.96 2.07
CA LYS A 161 -8.53 -20.57 0.83
C LYS A 161 -8.36 -19.54 -0.28
N THR A 162 -9.32 -18.63 -0.46
CA THR A 162 -9.20 -17.53 -1.43
C THR A 162 -8.03 -16.61 -1.10
N TYR A 163 -7.86 -16.26 0.18
CA TYR A 163 -6.75 -15.43 0.64
C TYR A 163 -5.39 -16.05 0.33
N SER A 164 -5.20 -17.33 0.65
CA SER A 164 -3.94 -18.02 0.35
C SER A 164 -3.64 -18.10 -1.15
N GLN A 165 -4.66 -18.26 -1.99
CA GLN A 165 -4.52 -18.18 -3.45
C GLN A 165 -4.17 -16.76 -3.93
N GLN A 166 -4.76 -15.73 -3.31
CA GLN A 166 -4.45 -14.33 -3.61
C GLN A 166 -3.01 -13.98 -3.22
N LEU A 167 -2.53 -14.41 -2.04
CA LEU A 167 -1.14 -14.27 -1.62
C LEU A 167 -0.17 -14.91 -2.61
N LEU A 168 -0.46 -16.13 -3.06
CA LEU A 168 0.38 -16.83 -4.04
C LEU A 168 0.37 -16.09 -5.39
N SER A 169 -0.79 -15.62 -5.82
CA SER A 169 -0.93 -14.84 -7.06
C SER A 169 -0.18 -13.51 -6.96
N ALA A 170 -0.29 -12.82 -5.83
CA ALA A 170 0.42 -11.57 -5.55
C ALA A 170 1.94 -11.80 -5.60
N ARG A 171 2.45 -12.84 -4.95
CA ARG A 171 3.86 -13.22 -5.01
C ARG A 171 4.31 -13.54 -6.44
N ASN A 172 3.48 -14.24 -7.21
CA ASN A 172 3.75 -14.56 -8.62
C ASN A 172 3.73 -13.33 -9.53
N SER A 173 3.04 -12.26 -9.14
CA SER A 173 3.03 -10.98 -9.88
C SER A 173 4.12 -10.00 -9.45
N MET A 174 4.78 -10.22 -8.30
CA MET A 174 5.88 -9.36 -7.83
C MET A 174 7.10 -9.44 -8.74
N SER A 175 7.84 -8.33 -8.81
CA SER A 175 9.12 -8.27 -9.49
C SER A 175 10.19 -9.12 -8.79
N GLU A 176 11.30 -9.37 -9.49
CA GLU A 176 12.43 -10.11 -8.92
C GLU A 176 13.03 -9.37 -7.70
N GLU A 177 13.11 -8.05 -7.76
CA GLU A 177 13.62 -7.21 -6.69
C GLU A 177 12.69 -7.24 -5.46
N GLU A 178 11.37 -7.20 -5.67
CA GLU A 178 10.39 -7.35 -4.59
C GLU A 178 10.51 -8.72 -3.90
N ARG A 179 10.65 -9.80 -4.67
CA ARG A 179 10.84 -11.14 -4.12
C ARG A 179 12.14 -11.25 -3.34
N ALA A 180 13.24 -10.76 -3.91
CA ALA A 180 14.55 -10.77 -3.26
C ALA A 180 14.50 -10.02 -1.92
N LEU A 181 13.86 -8.84 -1.89
CA LEU A 181 13.68 -8.08 -0.66
C LEU A 181 12.90 -8.86 0.40
N ARG A 182 11.77 -9.50 0.04
CA ARG A 182 10.93 -10.29 0.97
C ARG A 182 11.59 -11.60 1.44
N ASP A 183 12.52 -12.12 0.66
CA ASP A 183 13.31 -13.29 1.06
C ASP A 183 14.38 -12.92 2.10
N ILE A 184 14.92 -11.70 2.05
CA ILE A 184 15.95 -11.19 2.98
C ILE A 184 15.32 -10.52 4.22
N ASP A 185 14.19 -9.80 4.07
CA ASP A 185 13.52 -9.10 5.16
C ASP A 185 12.24 -9.85 5.60
N PRO A 186 12.26 -10.58 6.73
CA PRO A 186 11.12 -11.37 7.18
C PRO A 186 9.92 -10.50 7.59
N ASN A 187 10.11 -9.20 7.84
CA ASN A 187 9.03 -8.28 8.21
C ASN A 187 8.18 -7.82 7.01
N LEU A 188 8.58 -8.19 5.80
CA LEU A 188 7.88 -7.92 4.55
C LEU A 188 7.26 -9.18 3.94
N ARG A 189 7.16 -10.26 4.72
CA ARG A 189 6.57 -11.54 4.30
C ARG A 189 5.07 -11.61 4.48
#